data_AF-S9S2N0-F1
#
_entry.id   AF-S9S2N0-F1
#
_cell.length_a   1.000
_cell.length_b   1.000
_cell.length_c   1.000
_cell.angle_alpha   90.00
_cell.angle_beta   90.00
_cell.angle_gamma   90.00
#
_symmetry.space_group_name_H-M   'P 1'
#
loop_
_entity.id
_entity.type
_entity.pdbx_description
1 polymer ?
#
loop_
_entity_poly.entity_id
_entity_poly.type
_entity_poly.pdbx_seq_one_letter_code
_entity_poly.pdbx_strand_id
1 'polypeptide(L)'
;MSGRWHIGALSSALLLVAPLSSEAVADPEPLPAFATCMNIEIARYERALKRLREGPEDGFEIGETYGTEFCGTVGIVRCDRSEAPLPCQHALAETQDEMTAEVMATLPEPAEVAGRDGTESDALYPALWALARDRSAGDDCAGSTEVMEAWCEAREANRRLGSAVLAWQMARFLGAAPRATEAGWAQKPPPLRPMARPGSTGDTR
;
A
#
# COMPACT_ATOMS: atom_id res chain seq x y z
N MET A 1 -54.30 67.41 -4.16
CA MET A 1 -55.49 67.25 -3.28
C MET A 1 -56.15 65.93 -3.63
N SER A 2 -56.54 65.15 -2.60
CA SER A 2 -57.32 63.90 -2.69
C SER A 2 -56.54 62.72 -3.32
N GLY A 3 -56.26 61.59 -2.67
CA GLY A 3 -56.97 60.88 -1.62
C GLY A 3 -57.57 59.61 -2.22
N ARG A 4 -57.05 58.43 -1.87
CA ARG A 4 -57.79 57.18 -1.56
C ARG A 4 -56.88 55.95 -1.56
N TRP A 5 -57.17 55.11 -0.58
CA TRP A 5 -56.52 53.86 -0.23
C TRP A 5 -57.06 52.71 -1.09
N HIS A 6 -56.21 51.75 -1.46
CA HIS A 6 -56.66 50.37 -1.66
C HIS A 6 -55.68 49.39 -1.03
N ILE A 7 -56.22 48.69 -0.04
CA ILE A 7 -55.66 47.55 0.68
C ILE A 7 -55.60 46.38 -0.31
N GLY A 8 -54.42 45.84 -0.56
CA GLY A 8 -54.21 44.71 -1.45
C GLY A 8 -53.37 43.63 -0.77
N ALA A 9 -54.08 42.63 -0.23
CA ALA A 9 -53.66 41.26 0.07
C ALA A 9 -52.21 41.00 0.53
N LEU A 10 -52.08 40.73 1.84
CA LEU A 10 -50.99 39.93 2.42
C LEU A 10 -51.02 38.51 1.80
N SER A 11 -50.16 38.25 0.81
CA SER A 11 -49.79 36.87 0.43
C SER A 11 -48.56 36.47 1.24
N SER A 12 -48.79 35.88 2.41
CA SER A 12 -47.77 35.13 3.15
C SER A 12 -47.38 33.90 2.32
N ALA A 13 -46.33 34.02 1.52
CA ALA A 13 -45.66 32.87 0.94
C ALA A 13 -44.86 32.18 2.06
N LEU A 14 -45.43 31.11 2.62
CA LEU A 14 -44.73 30.20 3.53
C LEU A 14 -43.62 29.50 2.72
N LEU A 15 -42.39 30.00 2.82
CA LEU A 15 -41.20 29.30 2.35
C LEU A 15 -41.00 28.07 3.24
N LEU A 16 -41.39 26.91 2.71
CA LEU A 16 -41.01 25.60 3.23
C LEU A 16 -39.49 25.48 3.15
N VAL A 17 -38.80 25.77 4.25
CA VAL A 17 -37.39 25.41 4.45
C VAL A 17 -37.38 23.89 4.62
N ALA A 18 -37.13 23.17 3.53
CA ALA A 18 -36.83 21.75 3.59
C ALA A 18 -35.53 21.58 4.39
N PRO A 19 -35.50 20.76 5.46
CA PRO A 19 -34.26 20.43 6.12
C PRO A 19 -33.40 19.63 5.13
N LEU A 20 -32.32 20.24 4.65
CA LEU A 20 -31.22 19.49 4.05
C LEU A 20 -30.69 18.59 5.16
N SER A 21 -31.01 17.30 5.10
CA SER A 21 -30.35 16.29 5.90
C SER A 21 -28.85 16.42 5.60
N SER A 22 -28.11 16.94 6.58
CA SER A 22 -26.66 16.81 6.60
C SER A 22 -26.39 15.32 6.73
N GLU A 23 -26.17 14.63 5.61
CA GLU A 23 -25.48 13.34 5.65
C GLU A 23 -24.13 13.64 6.30
N ALA A 24 -23.97 13.22 7.55
CA ALA A 24 -22.69 13.22 8.19
C ALA A 24 -21.78 12.39 7.28
N VAL A 25 -20.84 13.07 6.62
CA VAL A 25 -19.76 12.41 5.89
C VAL A 25 -19.09 11.56 6.96
N ALA A 26 -19.31 10.24 6.89
CA ALA A 26 -18.65 9.32 7.79
C ALA A 26 -17.15 9.59 7.69
N ASP A 27 -16.49 9.72 8.84
CA ASP A 27 -15.04 9.88 8.85
C ASP A 27 -14.43 8.78 7.97
N PRO A 28 -13.59 9.15 6.98
CA PRO A 28 -12.96 8.15 6.13
C PRO A 28 -12.25 7.14 7.03
N GLU A 29 -12.44 5.84 6.77
CA GLU A 29 -11.76 4.80 7.54
C GLU A 29 -10.26 5.12 7.63
N PRO A 30 -9.66 4.97 8.82
CA PRO A 30 -8.27 5.33 9.01
C PRO A 30 -7.39 4.50 8.06
N LEU A 31 -6.52 5.19 7.31
CA LEU A 31 -5.56 4.54 6.41
C LEU A 31 -4.73 3.51 7.19
N PRO A 32 -4.50 2.30 6.63
CA PRO A 32 -3.73 1.28 7.33
C PRO A 32 -2.30 1.76 7.60
N ALA A 33 -1.71 1.26 8.70
CA ALA A 33 -0.29 1.42 8.93
C ALA A 33 0.51 0.69 7.83
N PHE A 34 1.70 1.19 7.53
CA PHE A 34 2.58 0.66 6.48
C PHE A 34 2.79 -0.87 6.62
N ALA A 35 3.21 -1.34 7.81
CA ALA A 35 3.43 -2.77 8.05
C ALA A 35 2.15 -3.61 7.87
N THR A 36 0.98 -3.10 8.27
CA THR A 36 -0.30 -3.78 8.04
C THR A 36 -0.62 -3.90 6.55
N CYS A 37 -0.38 -2.84 5.79
CA CYS A 37 -0.54 -2.85 4.34
C CYS A 37 0.39 -3.89 3.69
N MET A 38 1.68 -3.88 4.05
CA MET A 38 2.66 -4.86 3.55
C MET A 38 2.24 -6.30 3.85
N ASN A 39 1.80 -6.60 5.08
CA ASN A 39 1.31 -7.94 5.43
C ASN A 39 0.15 -8.42 4.53
N ILE A 40 -0.74 -7.51 4.12
CA ILE A 40 -1.85 -7.82 3.22
C ILE A 40 -1.36 -8.12 1.81
N GLU A 41 -0.43 -7.30 1.30
CA GLU A 41 0.15 -7.47 -0.04
C GLU A 41 0.99 -8.75 -0.16
N ILE A 42 1.83 -9.03 0.84
CA ILE A 42 2.59 -10.29 0.91
C ILE A 42 1.66 -11.51 0.96
N ALA A 43 0.57 -11.43 1.72
CA ALA A 43 -0.41 -12.50 1.73
C ALA A 43 -1.20 -12.62 0.42
N ARG A 44 -1.40 -11.53 -0.31
CA ARG A 44 -1.99 -11.56 -1.66
C ARG A 44 -1.08 -12.34 -2.61
N TYR A 45 0.23 -12.04 -2.59
CA TYR A 45 1.24 -12.77 -3.34
C TYR A 45 1.25 -14.27 -2.99
N GLU A 46 1.35 -14.63 -1.71
CA GLU A 46 1.38 -16.05 -1.29
C GLU A 46 0.10 -16.80 -1.69
N ARG A 47 -1.08 -16.15 -1.64
CA ARG A 47 -2.32 -16.75 -2.14
C ARG A 47 -2.29 -16.96 -3.65
N ALA A 48 -1.72 -16.02 -4.41
CA ALA A 48 -1.58 -16.14 -5.86
C ALA A 48 -0.60 -17.26 -6.24
N LEU A 49 0.58 -17.31 -5.60
CA LEU A 49 1.56 -18.38 -5.81
C LEU A 49 1.00 -19.76 -5.43
N LYS A 50 0.20 -19.85 -4.36
CA LYS A 50 -0.50 -21.09 -4.00
C LYS A 50 -1.46 -21.53 -5.09
N ARG A 51 -2.27 -20.61 -5.64
CA ARG A 51 -3.21 -20.92 -6.74
C ARG A 51 -2.48 -21.39 -8.00
N LEU A 52 -1.35 -20.76 -8.35
CA LEU A 52 -0.53 -21.21 -9.48
C LEU A 52 -0.06 -22.67 -9.30
N ARG A 53 0.36 -23.03 -8.08
CA ARG A 53 0.88 -24.38 -7.79
C ARG A 53 -0.20 -25.46 -7.71
N GLU A 54 -1.44 -25.09 -7.37
CA GLU A 54 -2.53 -26.03 -7.08
C GLU A 54 -3.65 -26.04 -8.14
N GLY A 55 -3.72 -25.02 -9.00
CA GLY A 55 -4.75 -24.84 -10.01
C GLY A 55 -4.29 -25.17 -11.43
N PRO A 56 -5.21 -25.11 -12.42
CA PRO A 56 -4.81 -25.04 -13.82
C PRO A 56 -3.92 -23.81 -14.06
N GLU A 57 -3.03 -23.89 -15.06
CA GLU A 57 -2.14 -22.77 -15.44
C GLU A 57 -2.94 -21.58 -15.98
N ASP A 58 -3.59 -20.85 -15.08
CA ASP A 58 -4.10 -19.51 -15.33
C ASP A 58 -2.98 -18.52 -15.01
N GLY A 59 -2.78 -17.52 -15.88
CA GLY A 59 -1.63 -16.60 -15.85
C GLY A 59 -1.29 -16.08 -14.45
N PHE A 60 -0.05 -16.31 -14.02
CA PHE A 60 0.54 -15.71 -12.84
C PHE A 60 1.56 -14.68 -13.26
N GLU A 61 1.30 -13.42 -12.95
CA GLU A 61 2.26 -12.34 -13.19
C GLU A 61 3.23 -12.28 -12.01
N ILE A 62 4.46 -12.75 -12.24
CA ILE A 62 5.57 -12.55 -11.30
C ILE A 62 5.96 -11.08 -11.38
N GLY A 63 6.05 -10.44 -10.21
CA GLY A 63 6.64 -9.10 -10.11
C GLY A 63 5.68 -7.92 -10.07
N GLU A 64 4.40 -8.14 -9.71
CA GLU A 64 3.55 -7.04 -9.27
C GLU A 64 4.07 -6.48 -7.93
N THR A 65 4.97 -5.50 -7.99
CA THR A 65 5.46 -4.72 -6.83
C THR A 65 4.61 -3.48 -6.55
N TYR A 66 3.57 -3.23 -7.35
CA TYR A 66 2.66 -2.11 -7.18
C TYR A 66 2.05 -2.06 -5.77
N GLY A 67 1.85 -3.22 -5.13
CA GLY A 67 1.41 -3.30 -3.73
C GLY A 67 2.39 -2.64 -2.76
N THR A 68 3.70 -2.83 -2.94
CA THR A 68 4.73 -2.21 -2.09
C THR A 68 4.79 -0.70 -2.28
N GLU A 69 4.74 -0.22 -3.54
CA GLU A 69 4.67 1.22 -3.86
C GLU A 69 3.41 1.85 -3.28
N PHE A 70 2.27 1.18 -3.43
CA PHE A 70 1.00 1.60 -2.85
C PHE A 70 1.10 1.73 -1.33
N CYS A 71 1.64 0.73 -0.63
CA CYS A 71 1.80 0.78 0.81
C CYS A 71 2.71 1.94 1.27
N GLY A 72 3.79 2.22 0.53
CA GLY A 72 4.64 3.39 0.80
C GLY A 72 3.89 4.70 0.65
N THR A 73 3.16 4.84 -0.46
CA THR A 73 2.34 6.02 -0.74
C THR A 73 1.27 6.25 0.32
N VAL A 74 0.57 5.19 0.74
CA VAL A 74 -0.40 5.25 1.85
C VAL A 74 0.27 5.67 3.15
N GLY A 75 1.49 5.18 3.42
CA GLY A 75 2.30 5.59 4.57
C GLY A 75 2.60 7.09 4.55
N ILE A 76 3.05 7.63 3.42
CA ILE A 76 3.34 9.06 3.25
C ILE A 76 2.07 9.89 3.47
N VAL A 77 0.95 9.53 2.82
CA VAL A 77 -0.34 10.24 3.00
C VAL A 77 -0.81 10.19 4.44
N ARG A 78 -0.56 9.08 5.16
CA ARG A 78 -0.85 8.98 6.60
C ARG A 78 0.02 9.93 7.41
N CYS A 79 1.30 10.08 7.08
CA CYS A 79 2.20 11.05 7.71
C CYS A 79 1.80 12.50 7.44
N ASP A 80 1.39 12.82 6.21
CA ASP A 80 0.91 14.16 5.83
C ASP A 80 -0.31 14.62 6.65
N ARG A 81 -1.10 13.65 7.14
CA ARG A 81 -2.29 13.86 7.98
C ARG A 81 -1.98 13.84 9.48
N SER A 82 -0.73 13.64 9.87
CA SER A 82 -0.31 13.57 11.28
C SER A 82 0.01 14.96 11.84
N GLU A 83 0.15 15.04 13.17
CA GLU A 83 0.57 16.27 13.85
C GLU A 83 2.05 16.63 13.60
N ALA A 84 2.85 15.67 13.11
CA ALA A 84 4.28 15.83 12.84
C ALA A 84 4.68 15.15 11.52
N PRO A 85 4.36 15.77 10.35
CA PRO A 85 4.57 15.12 9.05
C PRO A 85 6.02 14.74 8.75
N LEU A 86 6.98 15.66 8.98
CA LEU A 86 8.39 15.41 8.64
C LEU A 86 9.00 14.30 9.51
N PRO A 87 8.90 14.36 10.87
CA PRO A 87 9.38 13.25 11.69
C PRO A 87 8.70 11.91 11.37
N CYS A 88 7.42 11.93 10.99
CA CYS A 88 6.71 10.72 10.58
C CYS A 88 7.27 10.14 9.27
N GLN A 89 7.55 10.98 8.26
CA GLN A 89 8.10 10.52 6.99
C GLN A 89 9.53 9.95 7.13
N HIS A 90 10.39 10.56 7.95
CA HIS A 90 11.71 9.99 8.25
C HIS A 90 11.59 8.63 8.97
N ALA A 91 10.73 8.52 9.98
CA ALA A 91 10.49 7.24 10.67
C ALA A 91 9.89 6.17 9.74
N LEU A 92 9.08 6.58 8.76
CA LEU A 92 8.57 5.69 7.72
C LEU A 92 9.70 5.18 6.82
N ALA A 93 10.63 6.06 6.41
CA ALA A 93 11.80 5.68 5.63
C ALA A 93 12.67 4.67 6.39
N GLU A 94 12.94 4.92 7.68
CA GLU A 94 13.66 3.97 8.55
C GLU A 94 12.95 2.62 8.61
N THR A 95 11.63 2.59 8.84
CA THR A 95 10.84 1.34 8.86
C THR A 95 10.95 0.57 7.55
N GLN A 96 10.99 1.27 6.41
CA GLN A 96 11.10 0.64 5.09
C GLN A 96 12.51 0.09 4.83
N ASP A 97 13.56 0.80 5.25
CA ASP A 97 14.94 0.35 5.15
C ASP A 97 15.22 -0.84 6.11
N GLU A 98 14.63 -0.83 7.31
CA GLU A 98 14.67 -1.97 8.23
C GLU A 98 14.04 -3.22 7.60
N MET A 99 12.81 -3.10 7.07
CA MET A 99 12.15 -4.20 6.37
C MET A 99 12.95 -4.65 5.14
N THR A 100 13.59 -3.73 4.43
CA THR A 100 14.49 -4.06 3.31
C THR A 100 15.62 -4.95 3.81
N ALA A 101 16.32 -4.56 4.89
CA ALA A 101 17.39 -5.36 5.47
C ALA A 101 16.92 -6.75 5.90
N GLU A 102 15.73 -6.84 6.52
CA GLU A 102 15.14 -8.12 6.93
C GLU A 102 14.82 -9.03 5.74
N VAL A 103 14.20 -8.50 4.68
CA VAL A 103 13.94 -9.26 3.46
C VAL A 103 15.25 -9.77 2.88
N MET A 104 16.24 -8.89 2.72
CA MET A 104 17.53 -9.21 2.11
C MET A 104 18.33 -10.25 2.90
N ALA A 105 18.20 -10.26 4.23
CA ALA A 105 18.84 -11.25 5.10
C ALA A 105 18.29 -12.68 4.87
N THR A 106 17.12 -12.81 4.25
CA THR A 106 16.44 -14.10 4.03
C THR A 106 16.60 -14.64 2.62
N LEU A 107 17.25 -13.87 1.74
CA LEU A 107 17.45 -14.25 0.34
C LEU A 107 18.72 -15.08 0.16
N PRO A 108 18.63 -16.23 -0.52
CA PRO A 108 19.81 -17.01 -0.89
C PRO A 108 20.72 -16.21 -1.83
N GLU A 109 22.02 -16.51 -1.84
CA GLU A 109 22.93 -15.97 -2.85
C GLU A 109 22.57 -16.50 -4.25
N PRO A 110 22.87 -15.76 -5.34
CA PRO A 110 22.53 -16.21 -6.69
C PRO A 110 23.12 -17.58 -7.04
N ALA A 111 24.31 -17.90 -6.52
CA ALA A 111 24.96 -19.20 -6.71
C ALA A 111 24.16 -20.37 -6.10
N GLU A 112 23.35 -20.14 -5.06
CA GLU A 112 22.51 -21.16 -4.42
C GLU A 112 21.18 -21.40 -5.17
N VAL A 113 20.84 -20.49 -6.08
CA VAL A 113 19.60 -20.51 -6.87
C VAL A 113 19.86 -20.96 -8.32
N ALA A 114 21.09 -20.81 -8.82
CA ALA A 114 21.47 -21.17 -10.19
C ALA A 114 21.08 -22.61 -10.58
N GLY A 115 20.65 -22.80 -11.83
CA GLY A 115 20.27 -24.06 -12.44
C GLY A 115 18.87 -24.57 -12.08
N ARG A 116 18.07 -23.82 -11.30
CA ARG A 116 16.73 -24.24 -10.87
C ARG A 116 15.67 -24.11 -11.95
N ASP A 117 15.70 -23.02 -12.71
CA ASP A 117 14.66 -22.69 -13.68
C ASP A 117 15.21 -21.73 -14.75
N GLY A 118 16.10 -22.24 -15.59
CA GLY A 118 16.60 -21.55 -16.78
C GLY A 118 16.94 -20.06 -16.59
N THR A 119 16.25 -19.20 -17.34
CA THR A 119 16.55 -17.76 -17.38
C THR A 119 16.17 -17.08 -16.07
N GLU A 120 15.12 -17.55 -15.42
CA GLU A 120 14.57 -17.04 -14.17
C GLU A 120 15.59 -17.19 -13.04
N SER A 121 16.20 -18.38 -12.91
CA SER A 121 17.24 -18.63 -11.91
C SER A 121 18.61 -18.06 -12.28
N ASP A 122 18.98 -18.09 -13.56
CA ASP A 122 20.38 -17.90 -13.96
C ASP A 122 20.68 -16.47 -14.43
N ALA A 123 19.66 -15.70 -14.78
CA ALA A 123 19.81 -14.32 -15.23
C ALA A 123 18.94 -13.35 -14.42
N LEU A 124 17.64 -13.63 -14.30
CA LEU A 124 16.70 -12.69 -13.69
C LEU A 124 16.89 -12.58 -12.17
N TYR A 125 16.97 -13.70 -11.44
CA TYR A 125 17.21 -13.65 -10.00
C TYR A 125 18.51 -12.93 -9.61
N PRO A 126 19.69 -13.21 -10.23
CA PRO A 126 20.91 -12.45 -9.97
C PRO A 126 20.74 -10.95 -10.19
N ALA A 127 20.05 -10.53 -11.27
CA ALA A 127 19.82 -9.12 -11.57
C ALA A 127 18.93 -8.45 -10.51
N LEU A 128 17.85 -9.10 -10.08
CA LEU A 128 16.96 -8.60 -9.03
C LEU A 128 17.67 -8.55 -7.67
N TRP A 129 18.45 -9.58 -7.34
CA TRP A 129 19.24 -9.66 -6.12
C TRP A 129 20.30 -8.56 -6.05
N ALA A 130 20.94 -8.25 -7.19
CA ALA A 130 21.90 -7.16 -7.31
C ALA A 130 21.19 -5.80 -7.20
N LEU A 131 20.09 -5.59 -7.91
CA LEU A 131 19.29 -4.37 -7.84
C LEU A 131 18.82 -4.06 -6.41
N ALA A 132 18.39 -5.08 -5.67
CA ALA A 132 17.97 -4.92 -4.29
C ALA A 132 19.12 -4.62 -3.31
N ARG A 133 20.37 -4.93 -3.67
CA ARG A 133 21.57 -4.62 -2.86
C ARG A 133 22.24 -3.32 -3.24
N ASP A 134 22.11 -2.92 -4.51
CA ASP A 134 22.71 -1.69 -4.99
C ASP A 134 22.00 -0.52 -4.33
N ARG A 135 22.73 0.18 -3.47
CA ARG A 135 22.23 1.35 -2.75
C ARG A 135 22.56 2.55 -3.62
N SER A 136 21.50 3.27 -4.03
CA SER A 136 21.47 4.66 -4.53
C SER A 136 22.74 5.21 -5.21
N ALA A 137 22.62 5.72 -6.44
CA ALA A 137 23.71 6.37 -7.17
C ALA A 137 24.19 7.71 -6.57
N GLY A 138 23.72 8.08 -5.38
CA GLY A 138 24.03 9.31 -4.66
C GLY A 138 22.98 9.62 -3.60
N ASP A 139 23.04 10.83 -3.03
CA ASP A 139 21.96 11.37 -2.21
C ASP A 139 20.89 11.94 -3.16
N ASP A 140 19.97 11.08 -3.59
CA ASP A 140 18.93 11.38 -4.60
C ASP A 140 17.97 12.49 -4.14
N CYS A 141 17.95 12.82 -2.85
CA CYS A 141 17.06 13.81 -2.24
C CYS A 141 17.76 15.13 -1.89
N ALA A 142 19.09 15.19 -2.00
CA ALA A 142 19.90 16.37 -1.68
C ALA A 142 19.51 17.62 -2.49
N GLY A 143 19.58 18.78 -1.82
CA GLY A 143 19.35 20.09 -2.44
C GLY A 143 17.88 20.45 -2.62
N SER A 144 16.96 19.63 -2.10
CA SER A 144 15.53 19.93 -2.06
C SER A 144 15.16 20.74 -0.80
N THR A 145 13.91 21.19 -0.70
CA THR A 145 13.39 21.76 0.55
C THR A 145 13.19 20.65 1.58
N GLU A 146 13.31 20.95 2.88
CA GLU A 146 13.09 19.97 3.97
C GLU A 146 11.83 19.09 3.81
N VAL A 147 10.71 19.69 3.38
CA VAL A 147 9.45 18.96 3.11
C VAL A 147 9.57 17.95 1.96
N MET A 148 10.27 18.34 0.90
CA MET A 148 10.48 17.50 -0.28
C MET A 148 11.55 16.43 -0.01
N GLU A 149 12.54 16.76 0.81
CA GLU A 149 13.60 15.84 1.24
C GLU A 149 13.01 14.67 2.02
N ALA A 150 12.23 14.94 3.07
CA ALA A 150 11.57 13.90 3.87
C ALA A 150 10.61 13.03 3.02
N TRP A 151 9.87 13.64 2.09
CA TRP A 151 9.00 12.92 1.17
C TRP A 151 9.79 12.03 0.21
N CYS A 152 10.89 12.55 -0.33
CA CYS A 152 11.78 11.85 -1.24
C CYS A 152 12.45 10.66 -0.54
N GLU A 153 12.95 10.85 0.67
CA GLU A 153 13.58 9.79 1.47
C GLU A 153 12.62 8.61 1.68
N ALA A 154 11.38 8.88 2.11
CA ALA A 154 10.36 7.84 2.28
C ALA A 154 9.99 7.16 0.95
N ARG A 155 10.03 7.89 -0.17
CA ARG A 155 9.78 7.29 -1.50
C ARG A 155 10.93 6.38 -1.93
N GLU A 156 12.17 6.83 -1.75
CA GLU A 156 13.35 6.06 -2.15
C GLU A 156 13.58 4.84 -1.24
N ALA A 157 13.31 4.94 0.06
CA ALA A 157 13.28 3.80 0.95
C ALA A 157 12.25 2.75 0.51
N ASN A 158 11.06 3.19 0.09
CA ASN A 158 10.07 2.27 -0.47
C ASN A 158 10.52 1.62 -1.79
N ARG A 159 11.21 2.35 -2.67
CA ARG A 159 11.74 1.79 -3.93
C ARG A 159 12.78 0.71 -3.69
N ARG A 160 13.68 0.92 -2.72
CA ARG A 160 14.64 -0.09 -2.28
C ARG A 160 13.93 -1.33 -1.75
N LEU A 161 12.91 -1.13 -0.90
CA LEU A 161 12.08 -2.22 -0.43
C LEU A 161 11.36 -2.96 -1.56
N GLY A 162 10.82 -2.24 -2.55
CA GLY A 162 10.17 -2.83 -3.72
C GLY A 162 11.10 -3.76 -4.50
N SER A 163 12.37 -3.37 -4.65
CA SER A 163 13.40 -4.21 -5.28
C SER A 163 13.71 -5.46 -4.44
N ALA A 164 13.83 -5.32 -3.11
CA ALA A 164 14.03 -6.45 -2.21
C ALA A 164 12.85 -7.42 -2.21
N VAL A 165 11.61 -6.91 -2.18
CA VAL A 165 10.39 -7.71 -2.27
C VAL A 165 10.30 -8.42 -3.61
N LEU A 166 10.69 -7.78 -4.71
CA LEU A 166 10.72 -8.43 -6.03
C LEU A 166 11.71 -9.59 -6.08
N ALA A 167 12.93 -9.39 -5.55
CA ALA A 167 13.91 -10.46 -5.43
C ALA A 167 13.40 -11.60 -4.54
N TRP A 168 12.72 -11.28 -3.44
CA TRP A 168 12.04 -12.28 -2.60
C TRP A 168 10.94 -13.03 -3.35
N GLN A 169 10.06 -12.34 -4.08
CA GLN A 169 9.01 -12.97 -4.85
C GLN A 169 9.61 -13.97 -5.85
N MET A 170 10.67 -13.58 -6.57
CA MET A 170 11.38 -14.48 -7.49
C MET A 170 11.98 -15.69 -6.77
N ALA A 171 12.76 -15.49 -5.70
CA ALA A 171 13.30 -16.61 -4.92
C ALA A 171 12.20 -17.52 -4.37
N ARG A 172 11.07 -16.95 -3.97
CA ARG A 172 9.91 -17.66 -3.43
C ARG A 172 9.17 -18.46 -4.50
N PHE A 173 9.08 -17.92 -5.71
CA PHE A 173 8.56 -18.60 -6.90
C PHE A 173 9.41 -19.84 -7.23
N LEU A 174 10.73 -19.67 -7.30
CA LEU A 174 11.74 -20.71 -7.52
C LEU A 174 11.90 -21.74 -6.38
N GLY A 175 11.11 -21.60 -5.31
CA GLY A 175 11.19 -22.48 -4.13
C GLY A 175 12.53 -22.39 -3.39
N ALA A 176 13.25 -21.27 -3.52
CA ALA A 176 14.54 -21.02 -2.91
C ALA A 176 14.46 -20.18 -1.62
N ALA A 177 13.40 -19.39 -1.44
CA ALA A 177 13.15 -18.62 -0.22
C ALA A 177 11.97 -19.17 0.60
N PRO A 178 12.02 -19.08 1.95
CA PRO A 178 10.88 -19.36 2.82
C PRO A 178 9.75 -18.33 2.61
N ARG A 179 8.55 -18.63 3.15
CA ARG A 179 7.48 -17.62 3.22
C ARG A 179 7.94 -16.46 4.10
N ALA A 180 7.48 -15.25 3.79
CA ALA A 180 7.78 -14.05 4.58
C ALA A 180 7.43 -14.21 6.07
N THR A 181 6.31 -14.89 6.38
CA THR A 181 5.89 -15.16 7.76
C THR A 181 6.74 -16.22 8.47
N GLU A 182 7.34 -17.13 7.72
CA GLU A 182 8.27 -18.14 8.27
C GLU A 182 9.65 -17.52 8.49
N ALA A 183 10.03 -16.57 7.62
CA ALA A 183 11.25 -15.78 7.69
C ALA A 183 11.23 -14.69 8.78
N GLY A 184 10.04 -14.31 9.25
CA GLY A 184 9.84 -13.41 10.40
C GLY A 184 9.66 -11.93 10.07
N TRP A 185 9.85 -11.51 8.81
CA TRP A 185 9.75 -10.10 8.41
C TRP A 185 8.34 -9.65 8.00
N ALA A 186 7.40 -10.60 7.89
CA ALA A 186 5.98 -10.30 7.74
C ALA A 186 5.14 -11.03 8.77
N GLN A 187 4.00 -10.44 9.13
CA GLN A 187 3.01 -11.08 10.01
C GLN A 187 1.83 -11.60 9.19
N LYS A 188 1.10 -12.56 9.76
CA LYS A 188 -0.17 -13.01 9.18
C LYS A 188 -1.11 -11.80 9.08
N PRO A 189 -1.69 -11.50 7.90
CA PRO A 189 -2.59 -10.36 7.78
C PRO A 189 -3.84 -10.57 8.63
N PRO A 190 -4.51 -9.48 9.05
CA PRO A 190 -5.84 -9.59 9.61
C PRO A 190 -6.77 -10.31 8.61
N PRO A 191 -7.80 -11.05 9.09
CA PRO A 191 -8.75 -11.70 8.20
C PRO A 191 -9.43 -10.67 7.31
N LEU A 192 -9.51 -10.96 6.01
CA LEU A 192 -10.26 -10.14 5.06
C LEU A 192 -11.73 -10.18 5.50
N ARG A 193 -12.25 -9.05 5.98
CA ARG A 193 -13.68 -8.93 6.20
C ARG A 193 -14.36 -8.78 4.84
N PRO A 194 -15.38 -9.59 4.51
CA PRO A 194 -16.19 -9.35 3.33
C PRO A 194 -16.72 -7.92 3.39
N MET A 195 -16.57 -7.18 2.28
CA MET A 195 -17.27 -5.91 2.14
C MET A 195 -18.78 -6.21 2.21
N ALA A 196 -19.50 -5.54 3.10
CA ALA A 196 -20.95 -5.69 3.16
C ALA A 196 -21.52 -5.33 1.78
N ARG A 197 -22.27 -6.25 1.18
CA ARG A 197 -22.92 -5.98 -0.10
C ARG A 197 -23.90 -4.82 0.12
N PRO A 198 -23.91 -3.80 -0.75
CA PRO A 198 -24.94 -2.76 -0.67
C PRO A 198 -26.33 -3.43 -0.67
N GLY A 199 -27.07 -3.28 0.42
CA GLY A 199 -28.42 -3.84 0.57
C GLY A 199 -28.57 -5.13 1.38
N SER A 200 -27.51 -5.70 1.98
CA SER A 200 -27.68 -6.83 2.91
C SER A 200 -27.91 -6.36 4.36
N THR A 201 -29.01 -5.65 4.60
CA THR A 201 -29.58 -5.61 5.96
C THR A 201 -30.12 -7.01 6.26
N GLY A 202 -29.64 -7.61 7.36
CA GLY A 202 -29.96 -8.96 7.76
C GLY A 202 -31.46 -9.21 7.85
N ASP A 203 -31.96 -10.05 6.96
CA ASP A 203 -33.19 -10.81 7.19
C ASP A 203 -32.79 -12.05 7.99
N THR A 204 -32.76 -11.89 9.32
CA THR A 204 -32.93 -13.01 10.24
C THR A 204 -34.36 -13.51 10.12
N ARG A 205 -34.53 -14.73 9.61
CA ARG A 205 -35.76 -15.51 9.75
C ARG A 205 -35.48 -16.78 10.54
#